data_AF-S6TWE3-F1
#
_entry.id   AF-S6TWE3-F1
#
_cell.length_a   1.000
_cell.length_b   1.000
_cell.length_c   1.000
_cell.angle_alpha   90.00
_cell.angle_beta   90.00
_cell.angle_gamma   90.00
#
_symmetry.space_group_name_H-M   'P 1'
#
loop_
_entity.id
_entity.type
_entity.pdbx_description
1 polymer ?
#
loop_
_entity_poly.entity_id
_entity_poly.type
_entity_poly.pdbx_seq_one_letter_code
_entity_poly.pdbx_strand_id
1 'polypeptide(L)'
;TQHIEQPATRTPVKNSRHSDALPAPTLTGDPQADQHALSQWLSASICRQLRLSPDAAPAHHQDLMQLGLDSLLFLELSSDIQRQLGVRLDAEQAYRDLSIRGLSALLLSSTEKAPLAARDTVIVPQPDSRFEPFPLTPIQHAYWLGRTDLIDYGGVACHVLFEWDKAYADFDLTRFEQAWNALIARHDMLRMVIDSDGRQRILHNTPWYRLPRNDLRDLPAEQQQQRLLDIREDMSYRVLPTDCWPLFEVTVSELDAGHCRLHMNLDLLLFDVQSFKVMMDDLASAYAGQTLKPLELTFRDYVMADLAQRDSLQWRHAWRYWQDTLEQLPGAPQ
;
A
#
# COMPACT_ATOMS: atom_id res chain seq x y z
N THR A 1 -42.65 -8.13 15.97
CA THR A 1 -41.93 -9.17 15.21
C THR A 1 -41.24 -8.48 14.05
N GLN A 2 -40.08 -7.88 14.32
CA GLN A 2 -39.22 -7.25 13.32
C GLN A 2 -38.09 -8.22 13.02
N HIS A 3 -38.01 -8.66 11.76
CA HIS A 3 -36.91 -9.45 11.25
C HIS A 3 -35.69 -8.53 11.09
N ILE A 4 -34.62 -8.85 11.81
CA ILE A 4 -33.29 -8.27 11.62
C ILE A 4 -32.56 -9.21 10.67
N GLU A 5 -32.32 -8.76 9.43
CA GLU A 5 -31.45 -9.46 8.48
C GLU A 5 -30.01 -9.42 8.98
N GLN A 6 -29.36 -10.58 8.99
CA GLN A 6 -27.97 -10.76 9.37
C GLN A 6 -27.04 -10.30 8.23
N PRO A 7 -25.89 -9.66 8.52
CA PRO A 7 -24.91 -9.31 7.50
C PRO A 7 -24.24 -10.58 6.94
N ALA A 8 -24.09 -10.61 5.61
CA ALA A 8 -23.53 -11.73 4.86
C ALA A 8 -22.11 -12.10 5.32
N THR A 9 -21.91 -13.39 5.56
CA THR A 9 -20.66 -14.02 6.00
C THR A 9 -19.59 -13.96 4.90
N ARG A 10 -18.47 -13.29 5.19
CA ARG A 10 -17.27 -13.30 4.34
C ARG A 10 -16.59 -14.67 4.39
N THR A 11 -16.50 -15.36 3.26
CA THR A 11 -15.70 -16.60 3.11
C THR A 11 -14.28 -16.24 2.66
N PRO A 12 -13.22 -16.87 3.18
CA PRO A 12 -11.84 -16.54 2.82
C PRO A 12 -11.48 -17.07 1.43
N VAL A 13 -11.31 -16.18 0.45
CA VAL A 13 -10.80 -16.50 -0.89
C VAL A 13 -9.28 -16.36 -0.92
N LYS A 14 -8.60 -17.37 -1.48
CA LYS A 14 -7.14 -17.47 -1.61
C LYS A 14 -6.51 -16.22 -2.24
N ASN A 15 -5.40 -15.77 -1.65
CA ASN A 15 -4.57 -14.68 -2.16
C ASN A 15 -3.78 -15.11 -3.41
N SER A 16 -4.26 -14.75 -4.61
CA SER A 16 -3.43 -14.68 -5.83
C SER A 16 -3.91 -13.53 -6.72
N ARG A 17 -3.44 -12.31 -6.46
CA ARG A 17 -3.87 -11.12 -7.22
C ARG A 17 -3.32 -11.03 -8.65
N HIS A 18 -2.34 -11.85 -9.04
CA HIS A 18 -1.56 -11.60 -10.27
C HIS A 18 -1.60 -12.67 -11.36
N SER A 19 -2.36 -13.76 -11.23
CA SER A 19 -2.27 -14.89 -12.20
C SER A 19 -3.53 -15.27 -12.98
N ASP A 20 -4.71 -14.75 -12.66
CA ASP A 20 -5.94 -15.07 -13.42
C ASP A 20 -6.69 -13.78 -13.79
N ALA A 21 -6.22 -13.11 -14.84
CA ALA A 21 -6.96 -12.04 -15.47
C ALA A 21 -8.14 -12.64 -16.26
N LEU A 22 -9.34 -12.04 -16.13
CA LEU A 22 -10.47 -12.42 -16.97
C LEU A 22 -10.11 -12.20 -18.44
N PRO A 23 -10.47 -13.10 -19.36
CA PRO A 23 -10.23 -12.89 -20.77
C PRO A 23 -10.95 -11.62 -21.24
N ALA A 24 -10.32 -10.89 -22.17
CA ALA A 24 -10.91 -9.69 -22.74
C ALA A 24 -12.27 -9.98 -23.40
N PRO A 25 -13.25 -9.07 -23.31
CA PRO A 25 -14.53 -9.24 -23.98
C PRO A 25 -14.34 -9.24 -25.50
N THR A 26 -15.09 -10.10 -26.20
CA THR A 26 -15.09 -10.12 -27.66
C THR A 26 -16.02 -9.03 -28.18
N LEU A 27 -15.47 -8.02 -28.86
CA LEU A 27 -16.25 -6.94 -29.48
C LEU A 27 -16.47 -7.26 -30.97
N THR A 28 -17.73 -7.26 -31.39
CA THR A 28 -18.19 -7.66 -32.73
C THR A 28 -18.45 -6.45 -33.64
N GLY A 29 -18.47 -5.23 -33.08
CA GLY A 29 -18.80 -4.00 -33.79
C GLY A 29 -20.31 -3.69 -33.84
N ASP A 30 -21.15 -4.57 -33.28
CA ASP A 30 -22.56 -4.28 -33.01
C ASP A 30 -22.67 -3.53 -31.67
N PRO A 31 -23.13 -2.26 -31.66
CA PRO A 31 -23.18 -1.45 -30.45
C PRO A 31 -23.93 -2.09 -29.27
N GLN A 32 -25.01 -2.85 -29.54
CA GLN A 32 -25.79 -3.49 -28.47
C GLN A 32 -25.08 -4.72 -27.90
N ALA A 33 -24.51 -5.55 -28.76
CA ALA A 33 -23.75 -6.72 -28.35
C ALA A 33 -22.46 -6.32 -27.60
N ASP A 34 -21.75 -5.31 -28.09
CA ASP A 34 -20.51 -4.81 -27.48
C ASP A 34 -20.78 -4.17 -26.11
N GLN A 35 -21.86 -3.40 -25.99
CA GLN A 35 -22.28 -2.83 -24.70
C GLN A 35 -22.59 -3.92 -23.67
N HIS A 36 -23.27 -5.00 -24.08
CA HIS A 36 -23.58 -6.12 -23.20
C HIS A 36 -22.31 -6.87 -22.77
N ALA A 37 -21.42 -7.17 -23.71
CA ALA A 37 -20.15 -7.86 -23.45
C ALA A 37 -19.24 -7.05 -22.50
N LEU A 38 -19.10 -5.74 -22.73
CA LEU A 38 -18.33 -4.85 -21.86
C LEU A 38 -18.95 -4.76 -20.46
N SER A 39 -20.27 -4.62 -20.38
CA SER A 39 -20.96 -4.53 -19.08
C SER A 39 -20.76 -5.80 -18.24
N GLN A 40 -20.85 -6.98 -18.86
CA GLN A 40 -20.60 -8.25 -18.17
C GLN A 40 -19.14 -8.37 -17.70
N TRP A 41 -18.18 -8.05 -18.57
CA TRP A 41 -16.77 -8.13 -18.24
C TRP A 41 -16.38 -7.13 -17.13
N LEU A 42 -16.88 -5.89 -17.20
CA LEU A 42 -16.69 -4.88 -16.15
C LEU A 42 -17.30 -5.35 -14.84
N SER A 43 -18.53 -5.85 -14.86
CA SER A 43 -19.21 -6.37 -13.66
C SER A 43 -18.38 -7.48 -12.99
N ALA A 44 -17.92 -8.47 -13.76
CA ALA A 44 -17.08 -9.55 -13.24
C ALA A 44 -15.73 -9.03 -12.70
N SER A 45 -15.10 -8.08 -13.39
CA SER A 45 -13.84 -7.47 -12.96
C SER A 45 -13.99 -6.69 -11.66
N ILE A 46 -15.07 -5.91 -11.51
CA ILE A 46 -15.38 -5.12 -10.32
C ILE A 46 -15.75 -6.04 -9.15
N CYS A 47 -16.60 -7.05 -9.35
CA CYS A 47 -16.92 -8.03 -8.30
C CYS A 47 -15.67 -8.71 -7.77
N ARG A 48 -14.73 -9.08 -8.65
CA ARG A 48 -13.44 -9.65 -8.28
C ARG A 48 -12.61 -8.69 -7.43
N GLN A 49 -12.48 -7.43 -7.85
CA GLN A 49 -11.72 -6.41 -7.11
C GLN A 49 -12.32 -6.11 -5.74
N LEU A 50 -13.65 -5.97 -5.67
CA LEU A 50 -14.40 -5.71 -4.44
C LEU A 50 -14.61 -6.96 -3.57
N ARG A 51 -14.21 -8.14 -4.04
CA ARG A 51 -14.44 -9.44 -3.39
C ARG A 51 -15.93 -9.69 -3.09
N LEU A 52 -16.79 -9.27 -4.01
CA LEU A 52 -18.22 -9.54 -3.98
C LEU A 52 -18.50 -10.92 -4.58
N SER A 53 -19.46 -11.64 -4.00
CA SER A 53 -19.99 -12.86 -4.61
C SER A 53 -20.69 -12.51 -5.94
N PRO A 54 -20.71 -13.41 -6.94
CA PRO A 54 -21.40 -13.17 -8.22
C PRO A 54 -22.88 -12.77 -8.05
N ASP A 55 -23.55 -13.30 -7.02
CA ASP A 55 -24.96 -12.99 -6.72
C ASP A 55 -25.16 -11.59 -6.10
N ALA A 56 -24.07 -10.94 -5.66
CA ALA A 56 -24.05 -9.58 -5.13
C ALA A 56 -23.49 -8.57 -6.15
N ALA A 57 -23.60 -8.89 -7.46
CA ALA A 57 -23.11 -8.02 -8.51
C ALA A 57 -23.81 -6.65 -8.46
N PRO A 58 -23.06 -5.55 -8.63
CA PRO A 58 -23.64 -4.22 -8.62
C PRO A 58 -24.63 -4.02 -9.76
N ALA A 59 -25.70 -3.27 -9.48
CA ALA A 59 -26.62 -2.87 -10.54
C ALA A 59 -25.89 -1.98 -11.56
N HIS A 60 -26.27 -2.05 -12.84
CA HIS A 60 -25.53 -1.38 -13.92
C HIS A 60 -25.40 0.15 -13.77
N HIS A 61 -26.32 0.79 -13.05
CA HIS A 61 -26.37 2.23 -12.81
C HIS A 61 -25.91 2.60 -11.38
N GLN A 62 -25.47 1.62 -10.60
CA GLN A 62 -25.06 1.85 -9.23
C GLN A 62 -23.74 2.60 -9.20
N ASP A 63 -23.65 3.58 -8.31
CA ASP A 63 -22.42 4.29 -8.01
C ASP A 63 -21.42 3.32 -7.35
N LEU A 64 -20.36 3.01 -8.08
CA LEU A 64 -19.34 2.06 -7.65
C LEU A 64 -18.49 2.60 -6.49
N MET A 65 -18.40 3.93 -6.32
CA MET A 65 -17.70 4.51 -5.17
C MET A 65 -18.37 4.10 -3.85
N GLN A 66 -19.71 4.07 -3.82
CA GLN A 66 -20.48 3.68 -2.64
C GLN A 66 -20.31 2.20 -2.29
N LEU A 67 -19.85 1.39 -3.24
CA LEU A 67 -19.53 -0.02 -3.05
C LEU A 67 -18.07 -0.26 -2.67
N GLY A 68 -17.29 0.81 -2.49
CA GLY A 68 -15.89 0.74 -2.10
C GLY A 68 -14.92 0.66 -3.27
N LEU A 69 -15.34 0.99 -4.51
CA LEU A 69 -14.40 1.22 -5.61
C LEU A 69 -13.71 2.57 -5.41
N ASP A 70 -12.70 2.58 -4.54
CA ASP A 70 -11.86 3.74 -4.27
C ASP A 70 -10.91 4.05 -5.43
N SER A 71 -10.13 5.15 -5.32
CA SER A 71 -9.19 5.57 -6.36
C SER A 71 -8.12 4.53 -6.69
N LEU A 72 -7.73 3.68 -5.73
CA LEU A 72 -6.72 2.64 -5.98
C LEU A 72 -7.31 1.50 -6.79
N LEU A 73 -8.51 1.02 -6.42
CA LEU A 73 -9.21 0.00 -7.20
C LEU A 73 -9.60 0.53 -8.59
N PHE A 74 -9.96 1.81 -8.69
CA PHE A 74 -10.18 2.46 -9.98
C PHE A 74 -8.91 2.50 -10.85
N LEU A 75 -7.75 2.76 -10.26
CA LEU A 75 -6.46 2.73 -10.97
C LEU A 75 -6.11 1.30 -11.43
N GLU A 76 -6.32 0.30 -10.57
CA GLU A 76 -6.16 -1.13 -10.92
C GLU A 76 -7.09 -1.51 -12.09
N LEU A 77 -8.37 -1.12 -12.02
CA LEU A 77 -9.36 -1.33 -13.09
C LEU A 77 -8.95 -0.65 -14.40
N SER A 78 -8.49 0.59 -14.32
CA SER A 78 -8.03 1.36 -15.49
C SER A 78 -6.81 0.72 -16.14
N SER A 79 -5.86 0.20 -15.35
CA SER A 79 -4.71 -0.56 -15.84
C SER A 79 -5.11 -1.88 -16.50
N ASP A 80 -6.06 -2.61 -15.92
CA ASP A 80 -6.59 -3.84 -16.52
C ASP A 80 -7.29 -3.56 -17.86
N ILE A 81 -8.12 -2.51 -17.91
CA ILE A 81 -8.78 -2.03 -19.14
C ILE A 81 -7.76 -1.66 -20.21
N GLN A 82 -6.73 -0.87 -19.85
CA GLN A 82 -5.70 -0.47 -20.80
C GLN A 82 -4.95 -1.69 -21.36
N ARG A 83 -4.58 -2.64 -20.51
CA ARG A 83 -3.87 -3.87 -20.93
C ARG A 83 -4.72 -4.77 -21.83
N GLN A 84 -6.01 -4.91 -21.53
CA GLN A 84 -6.88 -5.85 -22.25
C GLN A 84 -7.53 -5.25 -23.50
N LEU A 85 -7.90 -3.96 -23.45
CA LEU A 85 -8.67 -3.28 -24.50
C LEU A 85 -7.85 -2.25 -25.28
N GLY A 86 -6.67 -1.86 -24.80
CA GLY A 86 -5.85 -0.81 -25.42
C GLY A 86 -6.45 0.60 -25.31
N VAL A 87 -7.42 0.79 -24.41
CA VAL A 87 -8.12 2.05 -24.17
C VAL A 87 -7.65 2.63 -22.84
N ARG A 88 -7.23 3.90 -22.83
CA ARG A 88 -6.94 4.61 -21.59
C ARG A 88 -8.22 5.29 -21.10
N LEU A 89 -8.61 5.02 -19.86
CA LEU A 89 -9.70 5.76 -19.23
C LEU A 89 -9.20 7.15 -18.78
N ASP A 90 -9.95 8.17 -19.15
CA ASP A 90 -9.83 9.48 -18.56
C ASP A 90 -10.54 9.47 -17.20
N ALA A 91 -9.80 9.76 -16.12
CA ALA A 91 -10.33 9.68 -14.77
C ALA A 91 -11.46 10.70 -14.55
N GLU A 92 -11.31 11.93 -15.05
CA GLU A 92 -12.33 12.97 -14.88
C GLU A 92 -13.65 12.54 -15.54
N GLN A 93 -13.59 12.00 -16.75
CA GLN A 93 -14.77 11.50 -17.46
C GLN A 93 -15.38 10.28 -16.78
N ALA A 94 -14.55 9.35 -16.30
CA ALA A 94 -15.02 8.16 -15.60
C ALA A 94 -15.72 8.51 -14.27
N TYR A 95 -15.22 9.50 -13.52
CA TYR A 95 -15.83 9.94 -12.26
C TYR A 95 -17.18 10.66 -12.44
N ARG A 96 -17.52 11.15 -13.65
CA ARG A 96 -18.85 11.75 -13.91
C ARG A 96 -19.98 10.74 -13.88
N ASP A 97 -19.71 9.49 -14.28
CA ASP A 97 -20.64 8.36 -14.20
C ASP A 97 -19.87 7.08 -13.88
N LEU A 98 -19.47 6.94 -12.61
CA LEU A 98 -18.74 5.77 -12.12
C LEU A 98 -19.68 4.59 -11.86
N SER A 99 -20.39 4.17 -12.90
CA SER A 99 -21.25 2.98 -12.94
C SER A 99 -20.78 2.02 -14.03
N ILE A 100 -21.20 0.75 -13.98
CA ILE A 100 -20.87 -0.21 -15.06
C ILE A 100 -21.37 0.33 -16.41
N ARG A 101 -22.56 0.93 -16.44
CA ARG A 101 -23.15 1.54 -17.63
C ARG A 101 -22.31 2.72 -18.12
N GLY A 102 -21.94 3.63 -17.24
CA GLY A 102 -21.15 4.81 -17.56
C GLY A 102 -19.78 4.45 -18.12
N LEU A 103 -19.07 3.54 -17.44
CA LEU A 103 -17.78 3.02 -17.88
C LEU A 103 -17.90 2.29 -19.24
N SER A 104 -18.93 1.46 -19.43
CA SER A 104 -19.15 0.79 -20.72
C SER A 104 -19.37 1.78 -21.85
N ALA A 105 -20.17 2.82 -21.61
CA ALA A 105 -20.44 3.87 -22.60
C ALA A 105 -19.17 4.67 -22.93
N LEU A 106 -18.36 4.97 -21.92
CA LEU A 106 -17.07 5.66 -22.08
C LEU A 106 -16.07 4.83 -22.90
N LEU A 107 -16.03 3.51 -22.67
CA LEU A 107 -15.17 2.60 -23.45
C LEU A 107 -15.60 2.51 -24.92
N LEU A 108 -16.91 2.50 -25.18
CA LEU A 108 -17.45 2.47 -26.55
C LEU A 108 -17.29 3.80 -27.30
N SER A 109 -17.33 4.92 -26.58
CA SER A 109 -17.16 6.26 -27.17
C SER A 109 -15.69 6.64 -27.36
N SER A 110 -14.77 5.92 -26.70
CA SER A 110 -13.34 6.15 -26.85
C SER A 110 -12.86 5.73 -28.24
N THR A 111 -12.67 6.73 -29.10
CA THR A 111 -12.08 6.57 -30.44
C THR A 111 -10.56 6.61 -30.41
N GLU A 112 -9.98 7.05 -29.30
CA GLU A 112 -8.54 7.07 -29.07
C GLU A 112 -8.07 5.68 -28.64
N LYS A 113 -7.72 4.85 -29.63
CA LYS A 113 -6.79 3.75 -29.37
C LYS A 113 -5.51 4.37 -28.87
N ALA A 114 -5.21 4.19 -27.58
CA ALA A 114 -3.93 4.61 -27.06
C ALA A 114 -2.85 3.92 -27.92
N PRO A 115 -1.80 4.62 -28.37
CA PRO A 115 -0.69 3.94 -29.00
C PRO A 115 -0.27 2.81 -28.07
N LEU A 116 -0.15 1.58 -28.59
CA LEU A 116 0.42 0.41 -27.88
C LEU A 116 1.85 0.64 -27.35
N ALA A 117 2.35 1.88 -27.44
CA ALA A 117 3.64 2.39 -26.99
C ALA A 117 3.66 2.81 -25.51
N ALA A 118 2.53 2.82 -24.80
CA ALA A 118 2.56 2.64 -23.35
C ALA A 118 2.70 1.14 -23.05
N ARG A 119 3.79 0.52 -23.53
CA ARG A 119 4.20 -0.76 -22.98
C ARG A 119 4.49 -0.47 -21.51
N ASP A 120 3.79 -1.17 -20.62
CA ASP A 120 4.12 -1.18 -19.20
C ASP A 120 5.64 -1.24 -19.08
N THR A 121 6.23 -0.29 -18.33
CA THR A 121 7.66 -0.35 -18.04
C THR A 121 7.93 -1.69 -17.41
N VAL A 122 8.53 -2.62 -18.19
CA VAL A 122 8.85 -3.94 -17.68
C VAL A 122 9.99 -3.74 -16.70
N ILE A 123 9.67 -3.85 -15.41
CA ILE A 123 10.68 -3.82 -14.36
C ILE A 123 11.38 -5.17 -14.39
N VAL A 124 12.68 -5.15 -14.71
CA VAL A 124 13.50 -6.36 -14.78
C VAL A 124 14.21 -6.52 -13.43
N PRO A 125 14.01 -7.64 -12.70
CA PRO A 125 14.73 -7.91 -11.47
C PRO A 125 16.25 -7.89 -11.66
N GLN A 126 16.97 -7.23 -10.76
CA GLN A 126 18.44 -7.19 -10.74
C GLN A 126 18.99 -7.80 -9.44
N PRO A 127 18.94 -9.14 -9.27
CA PRO A 127 19.33 -9.79 -8.03
C PRO A 127 20.80 -9.54 -7.64
N ASP A 128 21.69 -9.43 -8.63
CA ASP A 128 23.13 -9.19 -8.40
C ASP A 128 23.42 -7.80 -7.80
N SER A 129 22.56 -6.83 -8.07
CA SER A 129 22.69 -5.46 -7.57
C SER A 129 21.73 -5.16 -6.41
N ARG A 130 21.05 -6.17 -5.85
CA ARG A 130 20.02 -6.02 -4.80
C ARG A 130 20.45 -5.16 -3.61
N PHE A 131 21.72 -5.22 -3.23
CA PHE A 131 22.27 -4.54 -2.05
C PHE A 131 23.08 -3.28 -2.39
N GLU A 132 23.21 -2.94 -3.67
CA GLU A 132 23.89 -1.71 -4.07
C GLU A 132 23.06 -0.48 -3.67
N PRO A 133 23.70 0.61 -3.21
CA PRO A 133 23.00 1.86 -2.90
C PRO A 133 22.23 2.40 -4.11
N PHE A 134 21.03 2.91 -3.87
CA PHE A 134 20.13 3.48 -4.86
C PHE A 134 19.52 4.78 -4.32
N PRO A 135 19.09 5.72 -5.19
CA PRO A 135 18.61 7.02 -4.72
C PRO A 135 17.26 6.92 -3.99
N LEU A 136 16.96 7.93 -3.18
CA LEU A 136 15.63 8.11 -2.61
C LEU A 136 14.61 8.48 -3.69
N THR A 137 13.38 8.03 -3.53
CA THR A 137 12.25 8.60 -4.26
C THR A 137 12.02 10.06 -3.83
N PRO A 138 11.35 10.90 -4.63
CA PRO A 138 11.06 12.29 -4.24
C PRO A 138 10.36 12.41 -2.88
N ILE A 139 9.41 11.51 -2.58
CA ILE A 139 8.70 11.51 -1.30
C ILE A 139 9.59 11.07 -0.13
N GLN A 140 10.42 10.03 -0.32
CA GLN A 140 11.39 9.64 0.70
C GLN A 140 12.40 10.75 0.96
N HIS A 141 12.85 11.47 -0.07
CA HIS A 141 13.76 12.61 0.07
C HIS A 141 13.10 13.75 0.88
N ALA A 142 11.81 14.02 0.66
CA ALA A 142 11.06 15.00 1.45
C ALA A 142 10.96 14.59 2.94
N TYR A 143 10.68 13.32 3.24
CA TYR A 143 10.65 12.82 4.62
C TYR A 143 12.03 12.74 5.28
N TRP A 144 13.08 12.47 4.50
CA TRP A 144 14.46 12.43 4.98
C TRP A 144 14.99 13.82 5.31
N LEU A 145 14.61 14.84 4.53
CA LEU A 145 15.01 16.21 4.81
C LEU A 145 14.12 16.87 5.88
N GLY A 146 12.81 16.65 5.82
CA GLY A 146 11.82 17.26 6.73
C GLY A 146 11.96 16.83 8.20
N ARG A 147 12.56 15.66 8.46
CA ARG A 147 12.88 15.21 9.84
C ARG A 147 14.06 15.95 10.47
N THR A 148 14.79 16.75 9.71
CA THR A 148 15.93 17.53 10.19
C THR A 148 15.48 18.93 10.60
N ASP A 149 16.29 19.60 11.43
CA ASP A 149 16.05 21.00 11.82
C ASP A 149 16.54 22.00 10.75
N LEU A 150 16.86 21.54 9.53
CA LEU A 150 17.36 22.39 8.44
C LEU A 150 16.24 23.16 7.72
N ILE A 151 14.97 22.79 7.94
CA ILE A 151 13.81 23.43 7.33
C ILE A 151 12.90 23.95 8.45
N ASP A 152 12.31 25.13 8.26
CA ASP A 152 11.27 25.64 9.14
C ASP A 152 10.12 24.62 9.29
N TYR A 153 9.67 24.41 10.52
CA TYR A 153 8.69 23.36 10.87
C TYR A 153 9.16 21.92 10.62
N GLY A 154 10.48 21.72 10.46
CA GLY A 154 11.13 20.42 10.44
C GLY A 154 11.31 19.81 11.84
N GLY A 155 12.25 18.86 11.96
CA GLY A 155 12.55 18.17 13.22
C GLY A 155 11.55 17.07 13.59
N VAL A 156 10.62 16.74 12.69
CA VAL A 156 9.58 15.72 12.93
C VAL A 156 9.70 14.60 11.91
N ALA A 157 9.81 13.35 12.39
CA ALA A 157 9.77 12.19 11.53
C ALA A 157 8.33 11.92 11.03
N CYS A 158 8.20 11.58 9.76
CA CYS A 158 6.94 11.09 9.22
C CYS A 158 6.82 9.60 9.60
N HIS A 159 6.05 9.29 10.63
CA HIS A 159 5.85 7.93 11.12
C HIS A 159 4.40 7.67 11.54
N VAL A 160 4.08 6.42 11.80
CA VAL A 160 2.77 6.00 12.32
C VAL A 160 2.95 5.05 13.50
N LEU A 161 2.37 5.43 14.64
CA LEU A 161 2.29 4.59 15.83
C LEU A 161 0.96 3.83 15.86
N PHE A 162 1.05 2.51 15.93
CA PHE A 162 -0.07 1.62 16.18
C PHE A 162 0.03 1.00 17.57
N GLU A 163 -1.10 0.85 18.23
CA GLU A 163 -1.22 0.22 19.54
C GLU A 163 -2.34 -0.82 19.52
N TRP A 164 -2.06 -2.02 20.03
CA TRP A 164 -3.07 -3.07 20.20
C TRP A 164 -2.98 -3.70 21.58
N ASP A 165 -4.10 -3.69 22.30
CA ASP A 165 -4.27 -4.49 23.50
C ASP A 165 -4.54 -5.94 23.11
N LYS A 166 -3.79 -6.86 23.73
CA LYS A 166 -3.84 -8.30 23.48
C LYS A 166 -3.88 -9.07 24.80
N ALA A 167 -4.64 -10.15 24.81
CA ALA A 167 -4.55 -11.17 25.85
C ALA A 167 -3.56 -12.25 25.41
N TYR A 168 -2.71 -12.73 26.32
CA TYR A 168 -1.77 -13.82 26.03
C TYR A 168 -2.45 -15.14 25.65
N ALA A 169 -3.73 -15.32 26.02
CA ALA A 169 -4.55 -16.44 25.59
C ALA A 169 -4.68 -16.53 24.05
N ASP A 170 -4.71 -15.37 23.37
CA ASP A 170 -4.91 -15.27 21.93
C ASP A 170 -3.64 -14.78 21.18
N PHE A 171 -2.61 -14.36 21.91
CA PHE A 171 -1.42 -13.74 21.37
C PHE A 171 -0.13 -14.27 22.01
N ASP A 172 0.61 -15.08 21.24
CA ASP A 172 1.90 -15.63 21.62
C ASP A 172 3.03 -14.71 21.14
N LEU A 173 3.70 -14.07 22.11
CA LEU A 173 4.82 -13.16 21.84
C LEU A 173 6.00 -13.83 21.14
N THR A 174 6.29 -15.09 21.47
CA THR A 174 7.41 -15.82 20.86
C THR A 174 7.13 -16.08 19.39
N ARG A 175 5.89 -16.48 19.09
CA ARG A 175 5.42 -16.69 17.73
C ARG A 175 5.35 -15.39 16.94
N PHE A 176 4.93 -14.29 17.57
CA PHE A 176 4.94 -12.97 16.97
C PHE A 176 6.37 -12.50 16.66
N GLU A 177 7.32 -12.67 17.59
CA GLU A 177 8.73 -12.32 17.35
C GLU A 177 9.31 -13.10 16.16
N GLN A 178 9.02 -14.41 16.07
CA GLN A 178 9.44 -15.24 14.93
C GLN A 178 8.82 -14.75 13.62
N ALA A 179 7.52 -14.44 13.62
CA ALA A 179 6.82 -13.94 12.45
C ALA A 179 7.38 -12.57 12.01
N TRP A 180 7.65 -11.67 12.95
CA TRP A 180 8.24 -10.36 12.67
C TRP A 180 9.64 -10.48 12.05
N ASN A 181 10.47 -11.39 12.56
CA ASN A 181 11.78 -11.65 11.97
C ASN A 181 11.70 -12.31 10.58
N ALA A 182 10.67 -13.14 10.32
CA ALA A 182 10.41 -13.65 8.98
C ALA A 182 10.02 -12.52 8.00
N LEU A 183 9.29 -11.50 8.47
CA LEU A 183 8.99 -10.31 7.68
C LEU A 183 10.25 -9.51 7.37
N ILE A 184 11.08 -9.23 8.38
CA ILE A 184 12.36 -8.51 8.20
C ILE A 184 13.23 -9.23 7.16
N ALA A 185 13.29 -10.56 7.21
CA ALA A 185 14.04 -11.36 6.25
C ALA A 185 13.46 -11.30 4.83
N ARG A 186 12.13 -11.24 4.70
CA ARG A 186 11.44 -11.21 3.41
C ARG A 186 11.46 -9.85 2.74
N HIS A 187 11.16 -8.78 3.48
CA HIS A 187 10.95 -7.44 2.92
C HIS A 187 12.21 -6.61 3.05
N ASP A 188 12.84 -6.31 1.91
CA ASP A 188 14.08 -5.53 1.85
C ASP A 188 13.95 -4.18 2.54
N MET A 189 12.82 -3.51 2.38
CA MET A 189 12.60 -2.20 2.99
C MET A 189 12.60 -2.22 4.52
N LEU A 190 12.28 -3.36 5.17
CA LEU A 190 12.44 -3.48 6.63
C LEU A 190 13.92 -3.58 7.07
N ARG A 191 14.86 -3.67 6.13
CA ARG A 191 16.31 -3.70 6.35
C ARG A 191 17.02 -2.51 5.70
N MET A 192 16.26 -1.52 5.25
CA MET A 192 16.80 -0.34 4.57
C MET A 192 17.42 0.63 5.59
N VAL A 193 18.51 1.26 5.17
CA VAL A 193 19.11 2.43 5.81
C VAL A 193 19.40 3.49 4.74
N ILE A 194 19.48 4.76 5.16
CA ILE A 194 19.83 5.91 4.32
C ILE A 194 21.19 6.44 4.79
N ASP A 195 22.16 6.37 3.90
CA ASP A 195 23.51 6.86 4.14
C ASP A 195 23.53 8.41 4.10
N SER A 196 24.59 9.03 4.63
CA SER A 196 24.71 10.48 4.77
C SER A 196 24.68 11.26 3.43
N ASP A 197 24.91 10.58 2.31
CA ASP A 197 24.84 11.14 0.96
C ASP A 197 23.43 11.14 0.37
N GLY A 198 22.42 10.74 1.16
CA GLY A 198 21.01 10.70 0.73
C GLY A 198 20.70 9.52 -0.19
N ARG A 199 21.53 8.48 -0.21
CA ARG A 199 21.24 7.20 -0.89
C ARG A 199 20.73 6.18 0.13
N GLN A 200 19.80 5.36 -0.30
CA GLN A 200 19.31 4.22 0.48
C GLN A 200 20.00 2.93 0.04
N ARG A 201 20.18 1.99 0.96
CA ARG A 201 20.68 0.64 0.68
C ARG A 201 20.04 -0.37 1.61
N ILE A 202 20.04 -1.63 1.18
CA ILE A 202 19.48 -2.74 1.95
C ILE A 202 20.61 -3.44 2.70
N LEU A 203 20.45 -3.65 4.00
CA LEU A 203 21.39 -4.47 4.77
C LEU A 203 21.29 -5.94 4.36
N HIS A 204 22.43 -6.56 4.05
CA HIS A 204 22.51 -7.99 3.72
C HIS A 204 21.91 -8.85 4.83
N ASN A 205 22.31 -8.58 6.06
CA ASN A 205 21.85 -9.25 7.26
C ASN A 205 21.53 -8.20 8.33
N THR A 206 20.54 -8.50 9.16
CA THR A 206 20.22 -7.74 10.37
C THR A 206 20.30 -8.66 11.57
N PRO A 207 20.62 -8.14 12.77
CA PRO A 207 20.46 -8.90 14.00
C PRO A 207 19.03 -9.43 14.14
N TRP A 208 18.87 -10.53 14.87
CA TRP A 208 17.54 -10.99 15.26
C TRP A 208 16.87 -9.91 16.13
N TYR A 209 15.71 -9.43 15.69
CA TYR A 209 14.95 -8.42 16.40
C TYR A 209 14.27 -9.06 17.61
N ARG A 210 14.82 -8.81 18.80
CA ARG A 210 14.19 -9.18 20.08
C ARG A 210 13.20 -8.09 20.45
N LEU A 211 11.94 -8.45 20.70
CA LEU A 211 10.93 -7.49 21.12
C LEU A 211 11.32 -6.89 22.48
N PRO A 212 11.61 -5.58 22.57
CA PRO A 212 11.81 -4.94 23.86
C PRO A 212 10.53 -5.06 24.69
N ARG A 213 10.70 -5.37 25.98
CA ARG A 213 9.58 -5.57 26.91
C ARG A 213 9.66 -4.58 28.05
N ASN A 214 8.58 -3.83 28.25
CA ASN A 214 8.38 -2.98 29.41
C ASN A 214 7.51 -3.75 30.40
N ASP A 215 8.10 -4.22 31.49
CA ASP A 215 7.34 -4.93 32.53
C ASP A 215 6.61 -3.92 33.42
N LEU A 216 5.28 -3.89 33.34
CA LEU A 216 4.42 -3.01 34.14
C LEU A 216 3.52 -3.80 35.11
N ARG A 217 3.67 -5.13 35.18
CA ARG A 217 2.73 -6.04 35.87
C ARG A 217 2.58 -5.77 37.36
N ASP A 218 3.65 -5.32 38.00
CA ASP A 218 3.69 -5.08 39.45
C ASP A 218 3.25 -3.66 39.82
N LEU A 219 2.91 -2.81 38.84
CA LEU A 219 2.43 -1.45 39.09
C LEU A 219 0.92 -1.43 39.35
N PRO A 220 0.42 -0.51 40.19
CA PRO A 220 -1.02 -0.21 40.28
C PRO A 220 -1.59 0.21 38.91
N ALA A 221 -2.85 -0.12 38.63
CA ALA A 221 -3.50 0.12 37.34
C ALA A 221 -3.39 1.59 36.84
N GLU A 222 -3.55 2.57 37.72
CA GLU A 222 -3.39 3.99 37.39
C GLU A 222 -1.95 4.31 36.93
N GLN A 223 -0.95 3.73 37.59
CA GLN A 223 0.45 3.89 37.20
C GLN A 223 0.75 3.14 35.90
N GLN A 224 0.18 1.95 35.67
CA GLN A 224 0.31 1.25 34.39
C GLN A 224 -0.21 2.14 33.24
N GLN A 225 -1.40 2.72 33.42
CA GLN A 225 -2.00 3.60 32.42
C GLN A 225 -1.15 4.84 32.14
N GLN A 226 -0.62 5.48 33.19
CA GLN A 226 0.28 6.62 33.01
C GLN A 226 1.55 6.22 32.24
N ARG A 227 2.16 5.07 32.57
CA ARG A 227 3.36 4.59 31.86
C ARG A 227 3.09 4.27 30.39
N LEU A 228 1.92 3.74 30.07
CA LEU A 228 1.51 3.52 28.68
C LEU A 228 1.36 4.85 27.92
N LEU A 229 0.84 5.90 28.56
CA LEU A 229 0.77 7.25 27.97
C LEU A 229 2.15 7.85 27.76
N ASP A 230 3.06 7.72 28.74
CA ASP A 230 4.45 8.20 28.63
C ASP A 230 5.17 7.51 27.47
N ILE A 231 5.02 6.17 27.34
CA ILE A 231 5.59 5.39 26.23
C ILE A 231 5.03 5.87 24.89
N ARG A 232 3.71 6.06 24.81
CA ARG A 232 3.05 6.56 23.59
C ARG A 232 3.59 7.94 23.22
N GLU A 233 3.69 8.86 24.17
CA GLU A 233 4.17 10.22 23.96
C GLU A 233 5.61 10.21 23.44
N ASP A 234 6.51 9.49 24.12
CA ASP A 234 7.91 9.34 23.70
C ASP A 234 8.03 8.75 22.29
N MET A 235 7.31 7.65 21.98
CA MET A 235 7.32 7.06 20.64
C MET A 235 6.71 7.99 19.57
N SER A 236 5.74 8.83 19.93
CA SER A 236 5.06 9.73 18.99
C SER A 236 5.95 10.87 18.49
N TYR A 237 6.99 11.25 19.25
CA TYR A 237 7.92 12.32 18.89
C TYR A 237 9.33 11.83 18.57
N ARG A 238 9.58 10.53 18.69
CA ARG A 238 10.90 9.96 18.44
C ARG A 238 11.30 10.06 16.97
N VAL A 239 12.47 10.64 16.71
CA VAL A 239 13.08 10.67 15.38
C VAL A 239 14.18 9.63 15.31
N LEU A 240 13.95 8.56 14.55
CA LEU A 240 14.93 7.49 14.38
C LEU A 240 16.05 7.91 13.41
N PRO A 241 17.33 7.65 13.75
CA PRO A 241 18.45 7.91 12.85
C PRO A 241 18.36 7.01 11.62
N THR A 242 18.47 7.59 10.42
CA THR A 242 18.21 6.88 9.15
C THR A 242 19.36 6.01 8.68
N ASP A 243 20.57 6.31 9.14
CA ASP A 243 21.79 5.55 8.86
C ASP A 243 21.92 4.29 9.74
N CYS A 244 21.00 4.12 10.69
CA CYS A 244 20.98 3.01 11.63
C CYS A 244 19.72 2.17 11.46
N TRP A 245 19.88 0.85 11.42
CA TRP A 245 18.75 -0.07 11.47
C TRP A 245 18.36 -0.36 12.93
N PRO A 246 17.06 -0.51 13.25
CA PRO A 246 15.90 -0.39 12.37
C PRO A 246 15.27 1.01 12.32
N LEU A 247 14.66 1.34 11.17
CA LEU A 247 13.75 2.48 11.00
C LEU A 247 12.30 2.15 11.42
N PHE A 248 12.15 1.31 12.44
CA PHE A 248 10.90 0.97 13.08
C PHE A 248 11.15 0.57 14.53
N GLU A 249 10.12 0.59 15.35
CA GLU A 249 10.15 0.09 16.71
C GLU A 249 8.93 -0.78 16.98
N VAL A 250 9.16 -2.00 17.47
CA VAL A 250 8.09 -2.90 17.90
C VAL A 250 8.37 -3.34 19.32
N THR A 251 7.59 -2.84 20.27
CA THR A 251 7.79 -3.06 21.71
C THR A 251 6.52 -3.60 22.35
N VAL A 252 6.67 -4.23 23.51
CA VAL A 252 5.54 -4.81 24.26
C VAL A 252 5.57 -4.26 25.67
N SER A 253 4.44 -3.71 26.12
CA SER A 253 4.23 -3.40 27.53
C SER A 253 3.44 -4.54 28.17
N GLU A 254 4.06 -5.28 29.09
CA GLU A 254 3.42 -6.40 29.79
C GLU A 254 2.57 -5.86 30.94
N LEU A 255 1.28 -6.20 30.94
CA LEU A 255 0.28 -5.73 31.89
C LEU A 255 -0.18 -6.89 32.78
N ASP A 256 -0.89 -6.55 33.85
CA ASP A 256 -1.49 -7.55 34.73
C ASP A 256 -2.56 -8.41 34.02
N ALA A 257 -3.03 -9.45 34.73
CA ALA A 257 -4.08 -10.35 34.26
C ALA A 257 -3.81 -11.08 32.93
N GLY A 258 -2.54 -11.21 32.52
CA GLY A 258 -2.16 -11.90 31.29
C GLY A 258 -2.44 -11.10 30.02
N HIS A 259 -2.43 -9.77 30.11
CA HIS A 259 -2.56 -8.87 28.97
C HIS A 259 -1.23 -8.19 28.64
N CYS A 260 -1.14 -7.67 27.43
CA CYS A 260 -0.05 -6.80 27.01
C CYS A 260 -0.56 -5.77 26.00
N ARG A 261 0.15 -4.65 25.89
CA ARG A 261 0.01 -3.73 24.77
C ARG A 261 1.18 -3.91 23.82
N LEU A 262 0.88 -4.21 22.55
CA LEU A 262 1.85 -4.15 21.46
C LEU A 262 1.89 -2.73 20.92
N HIS A 263 3.08 -2.13 20.90
CA HIS A 263 3.35 -0.84 20.27
C HIS A 263 4.17 -1.07 19.00
N MET A 264 3.78 -0.44 17.90
CA MET A 264 4.48 -0.53 16.62
C MET A 264 4.59 0.87 16.02
N ASN A 265 5.77 1.47 16.08
CA ASN A 265 6.08 2.71 15.39
C ASN A 265 6.82 2.40 14.09
N LEU A 266 6.27 2.85 12.97
CA LEU A 266 6.84 2.59 11.64
C LEU A 266 7.13 3.91 10.93
N ASP A 267 8.35 4.05 10.41
CA ASP A 267 8.76 5.21 9.63
C ASP A 267 8.25 5.12 8.18
N LEU A 268 7.63 6.18 7.67
CA LEU A 268 7.06 6.25 6.31
C LEU A 268 8.15 6.31 5.21
N LEU A 269 9.44 6.36 5.58
CA LEU A 269 10.54 6.03 4.67
C LEU A 269 10.52 4.57 4.21
N LEU A 270 9.94 3.65 5.01
CA LEU A 270 9.96 2.22 4.75
C LEU A 270 8.73 1.71 3.99
N PHE A 271 7.58 2.36 4.15
CA PHE A 271 6.29 1.82 3.70
C PHE A 271 5.27 2.94 3.45
N ASP A 272 4.25 2.60 2.66
CA ASP A 272 3.02 3.38 2.47
C ASP A 272 1.80 2.55 2.92
N VAL A 273 0.59 3.09 2.74
CA VAL A 273 -0.65 2.42 3.15
C VAL A 273 -0.81 1.04 2.51
N GLN A 274 -0.43 0.87 1.24
CA GLN A 274 -0.55 -0.41 0.54
C GLN A 274 0.50 -1.41 1.03
N SER A 275 1.73 -0.95 1.26
CA SER A 275 2.82 -1.74 1.83
C SER A 275 2.50 -2.18 3.25
N PHE A 276 1.82 -1.34 4.05
CA PHE A 276 1.33 -1.71 5.38
C PHE A 276 0.36 -2.91 5.29
N LYS A 277 -0.59 -2.86 4.35
CA LYS A 277 -1.54 -3.96 4.15
C LYS A 277 -0.82 -5.26 3.76
N VAL A 278 0.12 -5.20 2.82
CA VAL A 278 0.94 -6.37 2.43
C VAL A 278 1.72 -6.91 3.63
N MET A 279 2.35 -6.03 4.40
CA MET A 279 3.09 -6.39 5.60
C MET A 279 2.17 -7.08 6.63
N MET A 280 0.96 -6.56 6.88
CA MET A 280 0.03 -7.17 7.83
C MET A 280 -0.52 -8.52 7.34
N ASP A 281 -0.77 -8.69 6.05
CA ASP A 281 -1.18 -9.97 5.45
C ASP A 281 -0.06 -11.03 5.56
N ASP A 282 1.19 -10.64 5.27
CA ASP A 282 2.36 -11.51 5.43
C ASP A 282 2.65 -11.80 6.92
N LEU A 283 2.45 -10.82 7.82
CA LEU A 283 2.58 -11.01 9.27
C LEU A 283 1.57 -12.02 9.79
N ALA A 284 0.31 -11.93 9.38
CA ALA A 284 -0.72 -12.89 9.75
C ALA A 284 -0.38 -14.30 9.23
N SER A 285 0.15 -14.41 8.01
CA SER A 285 0.54 -15.69 7.40
C SER A 285 1.74 -16.31 8.11
N ALA A 286 2.79 -15.53 8.37
CA ALA A 286 3.98 -15.96 9.11
C ALA A 286 3.62 -16.33 10.55
N TYR A 287 2.78 -15.52 11.21
CA TYR A 287 2.25 -15.83 12.53
C TYR A 287 1.47 -17.13 12.48
N ALA A 288 0.65 -17.40 11.47
CA ALA A 288 -0.03 -18.68 11.29
C ALA A 288 0.92 -19.89 11.05
N GLY A 289 2.24 -19.68 10.99
CA GLY A 289 3.25 -20.71 10.78
C GLY A 289 3.50 -21.03 9.31
N GLN A 290 3.01 -20.19 8.40
CA GLN A 290 3.21 -20.37 6.96
C GLN A 290 4.58 -19.81 6.55
N THR A 291 5.27 -20.52 5.66
CA THR A 291 6.50 -20.00 5.06
C THR A 291 6.16 -18.91 4.04
N LEU A 292 6.74 -17.73 4.24
CA LEU A 292 6.60 -16.64 3.30
C LEU A 292 7.46 -16.90 2.05
N LYS A 293 6.85 -16.79 0.87
CA LYS A 293 7.56 -16.99 -0.40
C LYS A 293 8.55 -15.84 -0.65
N PRO A 294 9.72 -16.09 -1.25
CA PRO A 294 10.61 -15.01 -1.67
C PRO A 294 9.92 -14.02 -2.61
N LEU A 295 10.33 -12.76 -2.55
CA LEU A 295 9.94 -11.74 -3.53
C LEU A 295 10.95 -11.73 -4.67
N GLU A 296 10.45 -11.80 -5.91
CA GLU A 296 11.29 -11.78 -7.12
C GLU A 296 11.66 -10.35 -7.53
N LEU A 297 10.86 -9.37 -7.13
CA LEU A 297 11.05 -7.96 -7.43
C LEU A 297 11.32 -7.17 -6.15
N THR A 298 12.28 -6.26 -6.21
CA THR A 298 12.64 -5.38 -5.08
C THR A 298 12.18 -3.95 -5.32
N PHE A 299 12.08 -3.17 -4.23
CA PHE A 299 11.81 -1.73 -4.34
C PHE A 299 12.94 -1.00 -5.09
N ARG A 300 14.19 -1.47 -4.97
CA ARG A 300 15.32 -0.97 -5.76
C ARG A 300 15.08 -1.13 -7.26
N ASP A 301 14.63 -2.30 -7.70
CA ASP A 301 14.34 -2.55 -9.13
C ASP A 301 13.30 -1.56 -9.65
N TYR A 302 12.25 -1.31 -8.86
CA TYR A 302 11.25 -0.30 -9.16
C TYR A 302 11.85 1.11 -9.27
N VAL A 303 12.60 1.57 -8.28
CA VAL A 303 13.20 2.92 -8.28
C VAL A 303 14.13 3.10 -9.47
N MET A 304 14.95 2.09 -9.79
CA MET A 304 15.88 2.16 -10.93
C MET A 304 15.14 2.16 -12.27
N ALA A 305 14.05 1.39 -12.39
CA ALA A 305 13.21 1.39 -13.59
C ALA A 305 12.46 2.71 -13.78
N ASP A 306 11.93 3.30 -12.70
CA ASP A 306 11.28 4.62 -12.74
C ASP A 306 12.26 5.72 -13.16
N LEU A 307 13.48 5.71 -12.62
CA LEU A 307 14.53 6.65 -13.01
C LEU A 307 14.94 6.52 -14.47
N ALA A 308 14.97 5.30 -15.00
CA ALA A 308 15.26 5.07 -16.41
C ALA A 308 14.16 5.64 -17.34
N GLN A 309 12.94 5.91 -16.81
CA GLN A 309 11.86 6.57 -17.54
C GLN A 309 11.89 8.09 -17.45
N ARG A 310 12.84 8.67 -16.70
CA ARG A 310 13.04 10.12 -16.65
C ARG A 310 13.32 10.64 -18.05
N ASP A 311 12.77 11.80 -18.39
CA ASP A 311 12.83 12.39 -19.73
C ASP A 311 12.15 11.61 -20.86
N SER A 312 11.42 10.53 -20.56
CA SER A 312 10.50 9.91 -21.53
C SER A 312 9.44 10.92 -22.00
N LEU A 313 8.80 10.65 -23.15
CA LEU A 313 7.73 11.52 -23.67
C LEU A 313 6.61 11.73 -22.64
N GLN A 314 6.22 10.66 -21.94
CA GLN A 314 5.20 10.71 -20.90
C GLN A 314 5.65 11.56 -19.72
N TRP A 315 6.89 11.37 -19.25
CA TRP A 315 7.46 12.18 -18.17
C TRP A 315 7.50 13.67 -18.56
N ARG A 316 7.97 14.00 -19.77
CA ARG A 316 8.04 15.40 -20.24
C ARG A 316 6.67 16.04 -20.39
N HIS A 317 5.65 15.27 -20.78
CA HIS A 317 4.27 15.76 -20.82
C HIS A 317 3.75 16.10 -19.42
N ALA A 318 3.93 15.20 -18.46
CA ALA A 318 3.55 15.45 -17.07
C ALA A 318 4.32 16.65 -16.48
N TRP A 319 5.62 16.75 -16.76
CA TRP A 319 6.45 17.87 -16.32
C TRP A 319 5.93 19.22 -16.85
N ARG A 320 5.66 19.32 -18.17
CA ARG A 320 5.12 20.54 -18.77
C ARG A 320 3.76 20.92 -18.20
N TYR A 321 2.86 19.94 -18.07
CA TYR A 321 1.55 20.17 -17.47
C TYR A 321 1.67 20.82 -16.09
N TRP A 322 2.53 20.29 -15.20
CA TRP A 322 2.70 20.86 -13.87
C TRP A 322 3.40 22.22 -13.89
N GLN A 323 4.38 22.45 -14.77
CA GLN A 323 5.00 23.78 -14.94
C GLN A 323 3.97 24.84 -15.36
N ASP A 324 3.13 24.54 -16.35
CA ASP A 324 2.10 25.45 -16.82
C ASP A 324 1.01 25.69 -15.75
N THR A 325 0.72 24.67 -14.93
CA THR A 325 -0.26 24.75 -13.84
C THR A 325 0.27 25.58 -12.66
N LEU A 326 1.56 25.48 -12.32
CA LEU A 326 2.18 26.20 -11.20
C LEU A 326 2.00 27.72 -11.33
N GLU A 327 2.02 28.26 -12.55
CA GLU A 327 1.79 29.69 -12.82
C GLU A 327 0.38 30.17 -12.43
N GLN A 328 -0.59 29.24 -12.38
CA GLN A 328 -2.00 29.53 -12.12
C GLN A 328 -2.43 29.17 -10.69
N LEU A 329 -1.58 28.50 -9.91
CA LEU A 329 -1.93 28.14 -8.54
C LEU A 329 -2.06 29.40 -7.66
N PRO A 330 -3.07 29.44 -6.78
CA PRO A 330 -3.16 30.52 -5.82
C PRO A 330 -1.93 30.55 -4.91
N GLY A 331 -1.56 31.74 -4.44
CA GLY A 331 -0.51 31.89 -3.44
C GLY A 331 -0.86 31.18 -2.12
N ALA A 332 0.12 31.14 -1.21
CA ALA A 332 -0.08 30.56 0.11
C ALA A 332 -1.31 31.19 0.82
N PRO A 333 -2.06 30.41 1.63
CA PRO A 333 -3.13 30.94 2.45
C PRO A 333 -2.64 32.13 3.28
N GLN A 334 -3.42 33.23 3.30
CA GLN A 334 -3.15 34.43 4.09
C GLN A 334 -3.87 34.40 5.43
#